data_AF-A0A2T3WCB7-F1
#
_entry.id   AF-A0A2T3WCB7-F1
#
_cell.length_a   1.000
_cell.length_b   1.000
_cell.length_c   1.000
_cell.angle_alpha   90.00
_cell.angle_beta   90.00
_cell.angle_gamma   90.00
#
_symmetry.space_group_name_H-M   'P 1'
#
loop_
_entity.id
_entity.type
_entity.pdbx_description
1 polymer ?
#
loop_
_entity_poly.entity_id
_entity_poly.type
_entity_poly.pdbx_seq_one_letter_code
_entity_poly.pdbx_strand_id
1 'polypeptide(L)'
;MNPLLLRTALITGAVIGLLNIVFAALDYGLENLPLWFYAAQLLLLPAMILPMRYFPQASATRDFLGRAGLFALGWAVPFAIYKFAHDVLSPVFDPVASLISYAVTVLLFSLIFAAIRRPRAG
;
A
#
# COMPACT_ATOMS: atom_id res chain seq x y z
N MET A 1 -18.56 12.46 0.13
CA MET A 1 -17.88 11.14 0.09
C MET A 1 -18.81 10.12 0.75
N ASN A 2 -18.99 8.93 0.19
CA ASN A 2 -19.85 7.90 0.82
C ASN A 2 -19.29 7.58 2.22
N PRO A 3 -20.07 7.74 3.31
CA PRO A 3 -19.60 7.48 4.68
C PRO A 3 -19.05 6.07 4.86
N LEU A 4 -19.62 5.09 4.15
CA LEU A 4 -19.16 3.70 4.17
C LEU A 4 -17.76 3.56 3.57
N LEU A 5 -17.50 4.22 2.43
CA LEU A 5 -16.17 4.21 1.81
C LEU A 5 -15.13 4.83 2.74
N LEU A 6 -15.40 6.02 3.29
CA LEU A 6 -14.47 6.65 4.23
C LEU A 6 -14.18 5.75 5.44
N ARG A 7 -15.21 5.17 6.05
CA ARG A 7 -15.06 4.23 7.16
C ARG A 7 -14.18 3.04 6.78
N THR A 8 -14.42 2.42 5.62
CA THR A 8 -13.59 1.31 5.16
C THR A 8 -12.15 1.76 4.93
N ALA A 9 -11.89 2.98 4.46
CA ALA A 9 -10.54 3.49 4.20
C ALA A 9 -9.76 3.62 5.51
N LEU A 10 -10.40 4.23 6.50
CA LEU A 10 -9.85 4.42 7.83
C LEU A 10 -9.58 3.08 8.51
N ILE A 11 -10.52 2.13 8.43
CA ILE A 11 -10.35 0.80 9.02
C ILE A 11 -9.19 0.07 8.33
N THR A 12 -9.16 0.00 7.00
CA THR A 12 -8.09 -0.70 6.29
C THR A 12 -6.73 -0.05 6.54
N GLY A 13 -6.65 1.29 6.54
CA GLY A 13 -5.42 2.02 6.84
C GLY A 13 -4.93 1.76 8.26
N ALA A 14 -5.84 1.76 9.24
CA ALA A 14 -5.51 1.44 10.62
C ALA A 14 -5.03 -0.01 10.77
N VAL A 15 -5.68 -0.97 10.10
CA VAL A 15 -5.28 -2.38 10.13
C VAL A 15 -3.88 -2.56 9.53
N ILE A 16 -3.60 -1.96 8.37
CA ILE A 16 -2.27 -2.06 7.74
C ILE A 16 -1.20 -1.41 8.64
N GLY A 17 -1.49 -0.24 9.21
CA GLY A 17 -0.56 0.43 10.12
C GLY A 17 -0.27 -0.37 11.37
N LEU A 18 -1.29 -0.98 11.98
CA LEU A 18 -1.13 -1.87 13.14
C LEU A 18 -0.32 -3.11 12.78
N LEU A 19 -0.58 -3.75 11.64
CA LEU A 19 0.20 -4.89 11.17
C LEU A 19 1.67 -4.52 10.96
N ASN A 20 1.95 -3.34 10.40
CA ASN A 20 3.31 -2.88 10.20
C ASN A 20 4.04 -2.63 11.54
N ILE A 21 3.33 -2.09 12.54
CA ILE A 21 3.87 -1.95 13.91
C ILE A 21 4.19 -3.32 14.49
N VAL A 22 3.30 -4.29 14.35
CA VAL A 22 3.54 -5.65 14.84
C VAL A 22 4.77 -6.25 14.16
N PHE A 23 4.89 -6.17 12.83
CA PHE A 23 6.06 -6.70 12.13
C PHE A 23 7.35 -6.00 12.52
N ALA A 24 7.36 -4.67 12.59
CA ALA A 24 8.54 -3.92 13.05
C ALA A 24 8.91 -4.24 14.51
N ALA A 25 7.92 -4.43 15.38
CA ALA A 25 8.17 -4.80 16.77
C ALA A 25 8.75 -6.22 16.89
N LEU A 26 8.35 -7.15 16.02
CA LEU A 26 8.93 -8.50 15.97
C LEU A 26 10.39 -8.49 15.50
N ASP A 27 10.74 -7.62 14.56
CA ASP A 27 12.10 -7.53 14.01
C ASP A 27 13.06 -6.72 14.91
N TYR A 28 12.57 -5.64 15.51
CA TYR A 28 13.42 -4.63 16.17
C TYR A 28 13.13 -4.43 17.67
N GLY A 29 12.04 -5.00 18.21
CA GLY A 29 11.55 -4.73 19.56
C GLY A 29 10.72 -3.44 19.64
N LEU A 30 9.60 -3.47 20.38
CA LEU A 30 8.62 -2.38 20.42
C LEU A 30 9.22 -1.09 21.02
N GLU A 31 10.08 -1.24 22.04
CA GLU A 31 10.78 -0.19 22.76
C GLU A 31 11.83 0.54 21.91
N ASN A 32 12.32 -0.10 20.85
CA ASN A 32 13.33 0.47 19.96
C ASN A 32 12.71 1.20 18.76
N LEU A 33 11.38 1.13 18.59
CA LEU A 33 10.72 1.80 17.49
C LEU A 33 10.64 3.31 17.74
N PRO A 34 11.18 4.14 16.83
CA PRO A 34 11.18 5.58 17.01
C PRO A 34 9.78 6.18 16.80
N LEU A 35 9.50 7.31 17.46
CA LEU A 35 8.20 7.98 17.37
C LEU A 35 7.78 8.33 15.93
N TRP A 36 8.75 8.66 15.07
CA TRP A 36 8.47 8.96 13.66
C TRP A 36 7.90 7.74 12.91
N PHE A 37 8.24 6.51 13.30
CA PHE A 37 7.73 5.30 12.65
C PHE A 37 6.22 5.17 12.88
N TYR A 38 5.76 5.42 14.10
CA TYR A 38 4.33 5.45 14.43
C TYR A 38 3.60 6.58 13.70
N ALA A 39 4.21 7.77 13.62
CA ALA A 39 3.65 8.88 12.86
C ALA A 39 3.51 8.55 11.37
N ALA A 40 4.48 7.83 10.78
CA ALA A 40 4.40 7.36 9.40
C ALA A 40 3.21 6.39 9.20
N GLN A 41 2.90 5.53 10.17
CA GLN A 41 1.73 4.63 10.06
C GLN A 41 0.41 5.39 10.00
N LEU A 42 0.31 6.56 10.64
CA LEU A 42 -0.89 7.39 10.55
C LEU A 42 -1.14 7.91 9.13
N LEU A 43 -0.10 8.03 8.30
CA LEU A 43 -0.22 8.42 6.89
C LEU A 43 -0.94 7.36 6.05
N LEU A 44 -1.04 6.12 6.51
CA LEU A 44 -1.81 5.08 5.84
C LEU A 44 -3.31 5.40 5.84
N LEU A 45 -3.81 6.10 6.87
CA LEU A 45 -5.23 6.49 6.95
C LEU A 45 -5.67 7.32 5.74
N PRO A 46 -5.04 8.48 5.42
CA PRO A 46 -5.37 9.23 4.22
C PRO A 46 -4.91 8.52 2.94
N ALA A 47 -3.82 7.74 2.96
CA ALA A 47 -3.34 7.05 1.76
C ALA A 47 -4.35 6.03 1.21
N MET A 48 -5.17 5.42 2.07
CA MET A 48 -6.21 4.47 1.66
C MET A 48 -7.33 5.08 0.81
N ILE A 49 -7.39 6.41 0.67
CA ILE A 49 -8.30 7.07 -0.28
C ILE A 49 -7.95 6.71 -1.73
N LEU A 50 -6.67 6.51 -2.05
CA LEU A 50 -6.24 6.22 -3.43
C LEU A 50 -6.74 4.85 -3.92
N PRO A 51 -6.51 3.72 -3.21
CA PRO A 51 -7.13 2.44 -3.54
C PRO A 51 -8.64 2.54 -3.78
N MET A 52 -9.35 3.30 -2.94
CA MET A 52 -10.79 3.44 -3.04
C MET A 52 -11.26 4.19 -4.28
N ARG A 53 -10.44 5.12 -4.78
CA ARG A 53 -10.72 5.83 -6.02
C ARG A 53 -10.36 4.98 -7.23
N TYR A 54 -9.18 4.35 -7.21
CA TYR A 54 -8.63 3.71 -8.40
C TYR A 54 -9.07 2.24 -8.58
N PHE A 55 -9.24 1.45 -7.54
CA PHE A 55 -9.58 0.02 -7.70
C PHE A 55 -10.94 -0.24 -8.32
N PRO A 56 -12.01 0.53 -8.01
CA PRO A 56 -13.28 0.38 -8.72
C PRO A 56 -13.13 0.69 -10.22
N GLN A 57 -12.39 1.75 -10.57
CA GLN A 57 -12.09 2.13 -11.95
C GLN A 57 -11.27 1.03 -12.65
N ALA A 58 -10.24 0.52 -11.99
CA ALA A 58 -9.41 -0.58 -12.48
C ALA A 58 -10.27 -1.81 -12.81
N SER A 59 -11.17 -2.19 -11.90
CA SER A 59 -12.03 -3.36 -12.06
C SER A 59 -13.03 -3.24 -13.21
N ALA A 60 -13.40 -2.01 -13.60
CA ALA A 60 -14.26 -1.75 -14.75
C ALA A 60 -13.49 -1.58 -16.07
N THR A 61 -12.18 -1.33 -16.01
CA THR A 61 -11.35 -1.06 -17.20
C THR A 61 -11.08 -2.35 -17.96
N ARG A 62 -11.41 -2.40 -19.26
CA ARG A 62 -11.19 -3.58 -20.12
C ARG A 62 -9.74 -3.73 -20.56
N ASP A 63 -9.10 -2.62 -20.93
CA ASP A 63 -7.70 -2.62 -21.33
C ASP A 63 -6.80 -3.11 -20.18
N PHE A 64 -5.88 -4.03 -20.49
CA PHE A 64 -5.06 -4.68 -19.47
C PHE A 64 -4.04 -3.71 -18.86
N LEU A 65 -3.33 -2.95 -19.69
CA LEU A 65 -2.28 -2.03 -19.23
C LEU A 65 -2.88 -0.85 -18.45
N GLY A 66 -3.97 -0.27 -18.93
CA GLY A 66 -4.73 0.76 -18.22
C GLY A 66 -5.26 0.26 -16.87
N ARG A 67 -5.80 -0.97 -16.82
CA ARG A 67 -6.24 -1.59 -15.56
C ARG A 67 -5.07 -1.81 -14.59
N ALA A 68 -3.94 -2.32 -15.07
CA ALA A 68 -2.73 -2.49 -14.27
C ALA A 68 -2.22 -1.14 -13.73
N GLY A 69 -2.20 -0.10 -14.57
CA GLY A 69 -1.84 1.26 -14.16
C GLY A 69 -2.71 1.79 -13.03
N LEU A 70 -4.03 1.58 -13.10
CA LEU A 70 -4.96 2.00 -12.03
C LEU A 70 -4.75 1.21 -10.73
N PHE A 71 -4.46 -0.10 -10.80
CA PHE A 71 -4.06 -0.85 -9.62
C PHE A 71 -2.73 -0.34 -9.03
N ALA A 72 -1.76 -0.01 -9.88
CA ALA A 72 -0.48 0.54 -9.44
C ALA A 72 -0.67 1.88 -8.72
N LEU A 73 -1.46 2.80 -9.29
CA LEU A 73 -1.76 4.09 -8.68
C LEU A 73 -2.50 3.96 -7.34
N GLY A 74 -3.38 2.97 -7.21
CA GLY A 74 -4.04 2.70 -5.93
C GLY A 74 -3.05 2.20 -4.87
N TRP A 75 -2.14 1.31 -5.23
CA TRP A 75 -1.17 0.75 -4.27
C TRP A 75 0.05 1.63 -4.00
N ALA A 76 0.40 2.53 -4.91
CA ALA A 76 1.68 3.25 -4.90
C ALA A 76 1.97 3.92 -3.55
N VAL A 77 1.07 4.76 -3.05
CA VAL A 77 1.33 5.54 -1.83
C VAL A 77 1.21 4.69 -0.55
N PRO A 78 0.12 3.89 -0.33
CA PRO A 78 0.04 3.05 0.87
C PRO A 78 1.22 2.09 0.99
N PHE A 79 1.65 1.48 -0.13
CA PHE A 79 2.75 0.54 -0.10
C PHE A 79 4.11 1.21 0.09
N ALA A 80 4.30 2.43 -0.43
CA ALA A 80 5.50 3.22 -0.18
C ALA A 80 5.65 3.55 1.31
N ILE A 81 4.57 4.01 1.96
CA ILE A 81 4.55 4.31 3.40
C ILE A 81 4.88 3.06 4.20
N TYR A 82 4.18 1.96 3.93
CA TYR A 82 4.39 0.67 4.60
C TYR A 82 5.85 0.22 4.49
N LYS A 83 6.37 0.15 3.26
CA LYS A 83 7.69 -0.40 2.96
C LYS A 83 8.83 0.50 3.44
N PHE A 84 8.81 1.78 3.10
CA PHE A 84 9.92 2.67 3.44
C PHE A 84 10.00 2.96 4.94
N ALA A 85 8.85 3.04 5.63
CA ALA A 85 8.88 3.17 7.08
C ALA A 85 9.55 1.97 7.76
N HIS A 86 9.35 0.76 7.23
CA HIS A 86 9.98 -0.46 7.77
C HIS A 86 11.44 -0.59 7.34
N ASP A 87 11.76 -0.40 6.06
CA ASP A 87 13.10 -0.60 5.52
C ASP A 87 14.13 0.35 6.17
N VAL A 88 13.74 1.60 6.48
CA VAL A 88 14.60 2.60 7.13
C VAL A 88 15.00 2.22 8.57
N LEU A 89 14.26 1.31 9.23
CA LEU A 89 14.65 0.80 10.54
C LEU A 89 15.87 -0.13 10.47
N SER A 90 16.16 -0.68 9.29
CA SER A 90 17.28 -1.59 9.12
C SER A 90 18.62 -0.87 9.23
N PRO A 91 19.60 -1.38 9.99
CA PRO A 91 20.94 -0.78 10.07
C PRO A 91 21.73 -0.90 8.75
N VAL A 92 21.28 -1.77 7.84
CA VAL A 92 21.89 -1.97 6.50
C VAL A 92 21.00 -1.38 5.39
N PHE A 93 20.19 -0.38 5.71
CA PHE A 93 19.27 0.24 4.77
C PHE A 93 19.99 0.81 3.53
N ASP A 94 19.58 0.34 2.36
CA ASP A 94 19.95 0.89 1.06
C ASP A 94 18.70 1.52 0.41
N PRO A 95 18.64 2.86 0.25
CA PRO A 95 17.49 3.55 -0.31
C PRO A 95 17.22 3.20 -1.77
N VAL A 96 18.25 2.89 -2.55
CA VAL A 96 18.11 2.52 -3.97
C VAL A 96 17.56 1.12 -4.09
N ALA A 97 18.10 0.16 -3.35
CA ALA A 97 17.59 -1.20 -3.32
C ALA A 97 16.13 -1.25 -2.83
N SER A 98 15.81 -0.45 -1.80
CA SER A 98 14.44 -0.31 -1.28
C SER A 98 13.49 0.26 -2.33
N LEU A 99 13.87 1.32 -3.05
CA LEU A 99 13.08 1.93 -4.12
C LEU A 99 12.83 0.95 -5.28
N ILE A 100 13.87 0.23 -5.70
CA ILE A 100 13.74 -0.78 -6.76
C ILE A 100 12.81 -1.90 -6.32
N SER A 101 13.00 -2.44 -5.11
CA SER A 101 12.14 -3.47 -4.54
C SER A 101 10.68 -2.99 -4.47
N TYR A 102 10.45 -1.77 -4.01
CA TYR A 102 9.14 -1.12 -4.00
C TYR A 102 8.50 -1.10 -5.39
N ALA A 103 9.22 -0.56 -6.38
CA ALA A 103 8.70 -0.40 -7.74
C ALA A 103 8.36 -1.75 -8.38
N VAL A 104 9.24 -2.74 -8.21
CA VAL A 104 9.03 -4.11 -8.71
C VAL A 104 7.82 -4.75 -8.04
N THR A 105 7.70 -4.65 -6.71
CA THR A 105 6.57 -5.24 -5.99
C THR A 105 5.23 -4.61 -6.39
N VAL A 106 5.16 -3.28 -6.49
CA VAL A 106 3.94 -2.59 -6.96
C VAL A 106 3.60 -3.01 -8.38
N LEU A 107 4.59 -3.06 -9.28
CA LEU A 107 4.38 -3.48 -10.67
C LEU A 107 3.84 -4.91 -10.74
N LEU A 108 4.50 -5.86 -10.07
CA LEU A 108 4.09 -7.27 -10.07
C LEU A 108 2.69 -7.45 -9.51
N PHE A 109 2.40 -6.88 -8.34
CA PHE A 109 1.05 -6.99 -7.77
C PHE A 109 0.00 -6.37 -8.70
N SER A 110 0.29 -5.23 -9.30
CA SER A 110 -0.67 -4.55 -10.18
C SER A 110 -0.98 -5.36 -11.44
N LEU A 111 0.03 -6.02 -12.02
CA LEU A 111 -0.15 -6.93 -13.14
C LEU A 111 -0.97 -8.17 -12.74
N ILE A 112 -0.68 -8.75 -11.57
CA ILE A 112 -1.43 -9.89 -11.02
C ILE A 112 -2.89 -9.51 -10.78
N PHE A 113 -3.15 -8.39 -10.11
CA PHE A 113 -4.52 -7.90 -9.87
C PHE A 113 -5.25 -7.59 -11.17
N ALA A 114 -4.57 -7.00 -12.16
CA ALA A 114 -5.14 -6.76 -13.47
C ALA A 114 -5.51 -8.06 -14.21
N ALA A 115 -4.74 -9.14 -14.03
CA ALA A 115 -5.08 -10.45 -14.59
C ALA A 115 -6.30 -11.07 -13.90
N ILE A 116 -6.35 -11.05 -12.56
CA ILE A 116 -7.41 -11.68 -11.76
C ILE A 116 -8.74 -10.92 -11.88
N ARG A 117 -8.71 -9.59 -11.89
CA ARG A 117 -9.90 -8.72 -11.90
C ARG A 117 -10.35 -8.33 -13.31
N ARG A 118 -10.15 -9.19 -14.30
CA ARG A 118 -10.64 -8.94 -15.66
C ARG A 118 -12.17 -8.85 -15.64
N PRO A 119 -12.79 -7.77 -16.15
CA PRO A 119 -14.24 -7.69 -16.26
C PRO A 119 -14.75 -8.78 -17.20
N ARG A 120 -15.82 -9.48 -16.80
CA ARG A 120 -16.49 -10.47 -17.66
C ARG A 120 -17.08 -9.75 -18.87
N ALA A 121 -16.95 -10.33 -20.05
CA ALA A 121 -17.72 -9.88 -21.21
C ALA A 121 -19.20 -10.11 -20.87
N GLY A 122 -19.96 -9.01 -20.81
CA GLY A 122 -21.42 -9.07 -20.78
C GLY A 122 -21.96 -9.43 -22.14
#